data_AF-A0A1Y0MUK0-F1
#
_entry.id   AF-A0A1Y0MUK0-F1
#
_cell.length_a   1.000
_cell.length_b   1.000
_cell.length_c   1.000
_cell.angle_alpha   90.00
_cell.angle_beta   90.00
_cell.angle_gamma   90.00
#
_symmetry.space_group_name_H-M   'P 1'
#
loop_
_entity.id
_entity.type
_entity.pdbx_description
1 polymer ?
#
loop_
_entity_poly.entity_id
_entity_poly.type
_entity_poly.pdbx_seq_one_letter_code
_entity_poly.pdbx_strand_id
1 'polypeptide(L)'
;MAYRTFVWLMQKIQHRSVNKILVIALLFMVIGTAMELYLLDHYEDSLQLIPLLCLAAALLSFAVVLFRPSSHSLVVFKAVLGLNALSGLVGIYLHLEANYEFELEMKPGAAGWELFTESLAGALPALAPGSMIALALIGYSYTLLINKKS
;
A
#
# COMPACT_ATOMS: atom_id res chain seq x y z
N MET A 1 -43.31 6.07 3.82
CA MET A 1 -42.77 4.69 3.79
C MET A 1 -41.86 4.44 2.58
N ALA A 2 -42.28 4.79 1.35
CA ALA A 2 -41.49 4.60 0.12
C ALA A 2 -40.10 5.28 0.11
N TYR A 3 -39.99 6.52 0.62
CA TYR A 3 -38.72 7.26 0.68
C TYR A 3 -37.63 6.53 1.50
N ARG A 4 -38.01 5.97 2.66
CA ARG A 4 -37.08 5.21 3.52
C ARG A 4 -36.57 3.94 2.85
N THR A 5 -37.44 3.22 2.15
CA THR A 5 -37.07 1.99 1.41
C THR A 5 -36.15 2.30 0.24
N PHE A 6 -36.40 3.40 -0.49
CA PHE A 6 -35.56 3.85 -1.60
C PHE A 6 -34.15 4.23 -1.12
N VAL A 7 -34.05 5.05 -0.06
CA VAL A 7 -32.76 5.44 0.55
C VAL A 7 -31.97 4.21 1.01
N TRP A 8 -32.63 3.26 1.67
CA TRP A 8 -32.00 2.02 2.12
C TRP A 8 -31.46 1.18 0.95
N LEU A 9 -32.22 1.06 -0.14
CA LEU A 9 -31.80 0.29 -1.32
C LEU A 9 -30.57 0.93 -1.99
N MET A 10 -30.57 2.25 -2.15
CA MET A 10 -29.46 3.01 -2.71
C MET A 10 -28.20 2.86 -1.88
N GLN A 11 -28.31 2.95 -0.54
CA GLN A 11 -27.18 2.70 0.37
C GLN A 11 -26.62 1.28 0.21
N LYS A 12 -27.49 0.26 0.11
CA LYS A 12 -27.07 -1.13 -0.05
C LYS A 12 -26.34 -1.39 -1.38
N ILE A 13 -26.82 -0.78 -2.48
CA ILE A 13 -26.19 -0.86 -3.81
C ILE A 13 -24.84 -0.16 -3.78
N GLN A 14 -24.78 1.08 -3.26
CA GLN A 14 -23.56 1.85 -3.13
C GLN A 14 -22.49 1.09 -2.32
N HIS A 15 -22.86 0.51 -1.17
CA HIS A 15 -21.96 -0.32 -0.38
C HIS A 15 -21.41 -1.52 -1.17
N ARG A 16 -22.22 -2.20 -2.00
CA ARG A 16 -21.74 -3.32 -2.81
C ARG A 16 -20.78 -2.87 -3.91
N SER A 17 -21.05 -1.76 -4.57
CA SER A 17 -20.16 -1.21 -5.60
C SER A 17 -18.82 -0.76 -5.02
N VAL A 18 -18.83 -0.02 -3.89
CA VAL A 18 -17.60 0.41 -3.22
C VAL A 18 -16.77 -0.79 -2.76
N ASN A 19 -17.40 -1.83 -2.20
CA ASN A 19 -16.68 -3.06 -1.82
C ASN A 19 -15.95 -3.68 -3.01
N LYS A 20 -16.60 -3.78 -4.18
CA LYS A 20 -15.98 -4.34 -5.39
C LYS A 20 -14.79 -3.48 -5.86
N ILE A 21 -14.95 -2.15 -5.85
CA ILE A 21 -13.89 -1.23 -6.25
C ILE A 21 -12.69 -1.37 -5.31
N LEU A 22 -12.90 -1.45 -4.00
CA LEU A 22 -11.81 -1.63 -3.03
C LEU A 22 -11.09 -2.97 -3.22
N VAL A 23 -11.82 -4.05 -3.51
CA VAL A 23 -11.21 -5.36 -3.82
C VAL A 23 -10.34 -5.27 -5.08
N ILE A 24 -10.85 -4.66 -6.16
CA ILE A 24 -10.09 -4.49 -7.41
C ILE A 24 -8.87 -3.60 -7.17
N ALA A 25 -9.03 -2.49 -6.45
CA ALA A 25 -7.94 -1.59 -6.13
C ALA A 25 -6.85 -2.28 -5.28
N LEU A 26 -7.24 -3.07 -4.27
CA LEU A 26 -6.29 -3.86 -3.48
C LEU A 26 -5.49 -4.84 -4.33
N LEU A 27 -6.18 -5.61 -5.18
CA LEU A 27 -5.50 -6.58 -6.06
C LEU A 27 -4.58 -5.88 -7.06
N PHE A 28 -5.04 -4.79 -7.66
CA PHE A 28 -4.24 -4.00 -8.60
C PHE A 28 -3.00 -3.42 -7.91
N MET A 29 -3.14 -2.87 -6.70
CA MET A 29 -2.01 -2.34 -5.93
C MET A 29 -1.00 -3.43 -5.57
N VAL A 30 -1.44 -4.57 -5.02
CA VAL A 30 -0.52 -5.67 -4.67
C VAL A 30 0.22 -6.19 -5.91
N ILE A 31 -0.51 -6.46 -6.99
CA ILE A 31 0.08 -7.04 -8.21
C ILE A 31 0.99 -6.01 -8.88
N GLY A 32 0.54 -4.78 -9.02
CA GLY A 32 1.30 -3.69 -9.63
C GLY A 32 2.61 -3.42 -8.89
N THR A 33 2.56 -3.28 -7.56
CA THR A 33 3.78 -3.09 -6.74
C THR A 33 4.68 -4.31 -6.81
N ALA A 34 4.15 -5.53 -6.75
CA ALA A 34 4.98 -6.74 -6.87
C ALA A 34 5.67 -6.84 -8.24
N MET A 35 4.97 -6.47 -9.33
CA MET A 35 5.56 -6.40 -10.66
C MET A 35 6.62 -5.33 -10.76
N GLU A 36 6.39 -4.14 -10.19
CA GLU A 36 7.38 -3.06 -10.15
C GLU A 36 8.66 -3.50 -9.42
N LEU A 37 8.53 -4.11 -8.23
CA LEU A 37 9.67 -4.65 -7.48
C LEU A 37 10.43 -5.72 -8.28
N TYR A 38 9.71 -6.60 -8.97
CA TYR A 38 10.33 -7.61 -9.82
C TYR A 38 11.07 -6.99 -11.01
N LEU A 39 10.48 -6.01 -11.69
CA LEU A 39 11.09 -5.34 -12.85
C LEU A 39 12.29 -4.46 -12.49
N LEU A 40 12.39 -4.04 -11.23
CA LEU A 40 13.51 -3.28 -10.69
C LEU A 40 14.58 -4.17 -10.02
N ASP A 41 14.50 -5.48 -10.21
CA ASP A 41 15.40 -6.46 -9.58
C ASP A 41 15.51 -6.29 -8.05
N HIS A 42 14.41 -5.89 -7.40
CA HIS A 42 14.35 -5.61 -5.97
C HIS A 42 14.26 -6.90 -5.13
N TYR A 43 15.16 -7.84 -5.38
CA TYR A 43 15.26 -9.14 -4.71
C TYR A 43 16.72 -9.63 -4.60
N GLU A 44 17.71 -8.78 -4.83
CA GLU A 44 19.13 -9.12 -4.78
C GLU A 44 19.70 -9.10 -3.36
N ASP A 45 19.13 -8.31 -2.46
CA ASP A 45 19.54 -8.23 -1.05
C ASP A 45 18.44 -8.67 -0.07
N SER A 46 18.85 -9.10 1.13
CA SER A 46 17.93 -9.55 2.18
C SER A 46 16.94 -8.48 2.62
N LEU A 47 17.32 -7.20 2.65
CA LEU A 47 16.41 -6.10 2.99
C LEU A 47 15.37 -5.85 1.88
N GLN A 48 15.73 -6.08 0.62
CA GLN A 48 14.81 -5.92 -0.52
C GLN A 48 13.69 -6.98 -0.53
N LEU A 49 13.91 -8.11 0.15
CA LEU A 49 12.87 -9.14 0.34
C LEU A 49 11.76 -8.71 1.30
N ILE A 50 12.01 -7.74 2.20
CA ILE A 50 11.03 -7.30 3.20
C ILE A 50 9.74 -6.78 2.51
N PRO A 51 9.80 -5.83 1.55
CA PRO A 51 8.63 -5.42 0.77
C PRO A 51 7.86 -6.57 0.12
N LEU A 52 8.55 -7.52 -0.51
CA LEU A 52 7.94 -8.69 -1.17
C LEU A 52 7.18 -9.57 -0.17
N LEU A 53 7.79 -9.85 0.99
CA LEU A 53 7.15 -10.63 2.07
C LEU A 53 5.94 -9.89 2.66
N CYS A 54 6.03 -8.57 2.81
CA CYS A 54 4.91 -7.73 3.26
C CYS A 54 3.73 -7.78 2.27
N LEU A 55 3.98 -7.71 0.96
CA LEU A 55 2.96 -7.81 -0.08
C LEU A 55 2.33 -9.20 -0.11
N ALA A 56 3.14 -10.26 -0.02
CA ALA A 56 2.66 -11.64 0.04
C ALA A 56 1.77 -11.87 1.27
N ALA A 57 2.20 -11.40 2.45
CA ALA A 57 1.40 -11.45 3.67
C ALA A 57 0.08 -10.68 3.51
N ALA A 58 0.10 -9.50 2.87
CA ALA A 58 -1.10 -8.70 2.62
C ALA A 58 -2.08 -9.44 1.72
N LEU A 59 -1.60 -10.06 0.64
CA LEU A 59 -2.44 -10.83 -0.28
C LEU A 59 -3.08 -12.05 0.40
N LEU A 60 -2.29 -12.82 1.15
CA LEU A 60 -2.75 -14.02 1.84
C LEU A 60 -3.78 -13.68 2.92
N SER A 61 -3.48 -12.70 3.78
CA SER A 61 -4.41 -12.28 4.84
C SER A 61 -5.67 -11.62 4.27
N PHE A 62 -5.56 -10.86 3.17
CA PHE A 62 -6.71 -10.33 2.44
C PHE A 62 -7.59 -11.44 1.87
N ALA A 63 -7.01 -12.47 1.25
CA ALA A 63 -7.77 -13.62 0.74
C ALA A 63 -8.52 -14.33 1.87
N VAL A 64 -7.89 -14.51 3.04
CA VAL A 64 -8.56 -15.05 4.23
C VAL A 64 -9.75 -14.18 4.65
N VAL A 65 -9.61 -12.86 4.71
CA VAL A 65 -10.72 -11.95 5.03
C VAL A 65 -11.83 -12.03 3.96
N LEU A 66 -11.48 -12.15 2.68
CA LEU A 66 -12.44 -12.20 1.58
C LEU A 66 -13.33 -13.45 1.63
N PHE A 67 -12.77 -14.60 1.99
CA PHE A 67 -13.50 -15.87 2.03
C PHE A 67 -14.04 -16.24 3.41
N ARG A 68 -13.38 -15.79 4.49
CA ARG A 68 -13.72 -16.12 5.88
C ARG A 68 -13.54 -14.90 6.79
N PRO A 69 -14.42 -13.88 6.67
CA PRO A 69 -14.37 -12.71 7.54
C PRO A 69 -14.71 -13.13 8.98
N SER A 70 -13.82 -12.78 9.91
CA SER A 70 -13.97 -13.01 11.35
C SER A 70 -13.21 -11.92 12.11
N SER A 71 -13.48 -11.74 13.40
CA SER A 71 -12.74 -10.77 14.21
C SER A 71 -11.23 -11.03 14.19
N HIS A 72 -10.82 -12.30 14.21
CA HIS A 72 -9.42 -12.69 14.17
C HIS A 72 -8.77 -12.39 12.81
N SER A 73 -9.41 -12.79 11.70
CA SER A 73 -8.87 -12.52 10.35
C SER A 73 -8.77 -11.02 10.05
N LEU A 74 -9.71 -10.20 10.56
CA LEU A 74 -9.64 -8.75 10.45
C LEU A 74 -8.48 -8.14 11.26
N VAL A 75 -8.23 -8.63 12.47
CA VAL A 75 -7.09 -8.15 13.30
C VAL A 75 -5.76 -8.50 12.63
N VAL A 76 -5.60 -9.73 12.17
CA VAL A 76 -4.40 -10.18 11.44
C VAL A 76 -4.19 -9.32 10.19
N PHE A 77 -5.22 -9.13 9.37
CA PHE A 77 -5.10 -8.31 8.16
C PHE A 77 -4.72 -6.86 8.48
N LYS A 78 -5.33 -6.24 9.51
CA LYS A 78 -4.95 -4.88 9.96
C LYS A 78 -3.51 -4.79 10.44
N ALA A 79 -3.02 -5.79 11.17
CA ALA A 79 -1.62 -5.83 11.58
C ALA A 79 -0.68 -5.89 10.37
N VAL A 80 -1.01 -6.72 9.37
CA VAL A 80 -0.26 -6.82 8.12
C VAL A 80 -0.28 -5.52 7.31
N LEU A 81 -1.42 -4.82 7.26
CA LEU A 81 -1.50 -3.49 6.64
C LEU A 81 -0.60 -2.48 7.37
N GLY A 82 -0.55 -2.54 8.71
CA GLY A 82 0.39 -1.75 9.52
C GLY A 82 1.85 -2.03 9.18
N LEU A 83 2.22 -3.30 9.01
CA LEU A 83 3.57 -3.68 8.56
C LEU A 83 3.89 -3.15 7.16
N ASN A 84 2.94 -3.21 6.22
CA ASN A 84 3.11 -2.64 4.87
C ASN A 84 3.32 -1.11 4.93
N ALA A 85 2.54 -0.40 5.74
CA ALA A 85 2.72 1.04 5.91
C ALA A 85 4.09 1.38 6.52
N LEU A 86 4.53 0.63 7.54
CA LEU A 86 5.86 0.81 8.13
C LEU A 86 6.98 0.50 7.14
N SER A 87 6.87 -0.61 6.40
CA SER A 87 7.82 -0.96 5.33
C SER A 87 7.90 0.12 4.27
N GLY A 88 6.76 0.70 3.87
CA GLY A 88 6.72 1.83 2.93
C GLY A 88 7.40 3.08 3.49
N LEU A 89 7.16 3.44 4.75
CA LEU A 89 7.81 4.59 5.38
C LEU A 89 9.34 4.42 5.48
N VAL A 90 9.80 3.24 5.90
CA VAL A 90 11.23 2.91 5.96
C VAL A 90 11.83 2.91 4.55
N GLY A 91 11.15 2.31 3.57
CA GLY A 91 11.60 2.30 2.18
C GLY A 91 11.75 3.70 1.58
N ILE A 92 10.78 4.60 1.83
CA ILE A 92 10.88 6.02 1.41
C ILE A 92 12.15 6.64 1.98
N TYR A 93 12.40 6.47 3.28
CA TYR A 93 13.60 7.02 3.92
C TYR A 93 14.89 6.50 3.29
N LEU A 94 15.03 5.18 3.15
CA LEU A 94 16.24 4.55 2.61
C LEU A 94 16.49 4.95 1.14
N HIS A 95 15.45 5.02 0.32
CA HIS A 95 15.58 5.45 -1.07
C HIS A 95 15.95 6.94 -1.17
N LEU A 96 15.40 7.80 -0.30
CA LEU A 96 15.78 9.21 -0.25
C LEU A 96 17.22 9.42 0.21
N GLU A 97 17.65 8.68 1.23
CA GLU A 97 19.02 8.71 1.74
C GLU A 97 20.01 8.34 0.63
N ALA A 98 19.78 7.21 -0.06
CA ALA A 98 20.63 6.78 -1.16
C ALA A 98 20.62 7.76 -2.35
N ASN A 99 19.47 8.34 -2.70
CA ASN A 99 19.43 9.38 -3.74
C ASN A 99 20.15 10.66 -3.31
N TYR A 100 20.14 11.01 -2.02
CA TYR A 100 20.85 12.18 -1.50
C TYR A 100 22.36 12.00 -1.59
N GLU A 101 22.86 10.82 -1.22
CA GLU A 101 24.27 10.46 -1.39
C GLU A 101 24.68 10.49 -2.86
N PHE A 102 23.87 9.89 -3.74
CA PHE A 102 24.12 9.87 -5.18
C PHE A 102 24.19 11.28 -5.80
N GLU A 103 23.25 12.17 -5.46
CA GLU A 103 23.27 13.55 -5.99
C GLU A 103 24.48 14.33 -5.48
N LEU A 104 24.92 14.13 -4.24
CA LEU A 104 26.14 14.76 -3.72
C LEU A 104 27.42 14.25 -4.42
N GLU A 105 27.47 12.96 -4.77
CA GLU A 105 28.57 12.40 -5.55
C GLU A 105 28.62 13.00 -6.97
N MET A 106 27.45 13.18 -7.60
CA MET A 106 27.36 13.77 -8.94
C MET A 106 27.57 15.28 -8.94
N LYS A 107 27.09 15.97 -7.89
CA LYS A 107 27.15 17.44 -7.74
C LYS A 107 27.59 17.80 -6.32
N PRO A 108 28.91 17.83 -6.05
CA PRO A 108 29.46 18.10 -4.70
C PRO A 108 29.13 19.47 -4.08
N GLY A 109 28.41 20.35 -4.79
CA GLY A 109 27.93 21.65 -4.30
C GLY A 109 26.41 21.78 -4.20
N ALA A 110 25.65 20.73 -4.53
CA ALA A 110 24.20 20.73 -4.39
C ALA A 110 23.83 20.85 -2.90
N ALA A 111 22.83 21.67 -2.57
CA ALA A 111 22.41 21.90 -1.19
C ALA A 111 20.95 22.36 -1.07
N GLY A 112 20.44 22.32 0.15
CA GLY A 112 19.14 22.89 0.49
C GLY A 112 17.98 22.27 -0.28
N TRP A 113 17.11 23.11 -0.83
CA TRP A 113 15.88 22.67 -1.50
C TRP A 113 16.13 21.96 -2.83
N GLU A 114 17.13 22.42 -3.59
CA GLU A 114 17.49 21.82 -4.87
C GLU A 114 17.88 20.36 -4.68
N LEU A 115 18.85 20.10 -3.79
CA LEU A 115 19.28 18.75 -3.45
C LEU A 115 18.11 17.88 -2.96
N PHE A 116 17.25 18.40 -2.08
CA PHE A 116 16.09 17.65 -1.61
C PHE A 116 15.12 17.27 -2.75
N THR A 117 14.83 18.19 -3.67
CA THR A 117 13.94 17.91 -4.81
C THR A 117 14.55 16.97 -5.83
N GLU A 118 15.86 17.07 -6.05
CA GLU A 118 16.60 16.15 -6.92
C GLU A 118 16.64 14.75 -6.30
N SER A 119 16.88 14.62 -4.99
CA SER A 119 16.84 13.32 -4.30
C SER A 119 15.45 12.69 -4.28
N LEU A 120 14.39 13.50 -4.26
CA LEU A 120 13.01 13.01 -4.43
C LEU A 120 12.74 12.45 -5.83
N ALA A 121 13.31 13.08 -6.86
CA ALA A 121 13.17 12.69 -8.26
C ALA A 121 14.26 11.73 -8.75
N GLY A 122 15.22 11.40 -7.87
CA GLY A 122 16.46 10.71 -8.19
C GLY A 122 16.26 9.30 -8.75
N ALA A 123 17.38 8.69 -9.15
CA ALA A 123 17.40 7.43 -9.88
C ALA A 123 16.71 6.27 -9.15
N LEU A 124 16.71 6.27 -7.81
CA LEU A 124 16.00 5.28 -7.01
C LEU A 124 14.57 5.78 -6.74
N PRO A 125 13.52 5.10 -7.21
CA PRO A 125 12.15 5.59 -7.10
C PRO A 125 11.68 5.60 -5.64
N ALA A 126 11.82 6.74 -4.95
CA ALA A 126 11.40 6.91 -3.55
C ALA A 126 9.87 6.92 -3.35
N LEU A 127 9.09 7.11 -4.42
CA LEU A 127 7.63 7.05 -4.39
C LEU A 127 7.05 5.64 -4.52
N ALA A 128 7.83 4.68 -5.05
CA ALA A 128 7.43 3.27 -5.15
C ALA A 128 7.07 2.66 -3.79
N PRO A 129 7.84 2.84 -2.70
CA PRO A 129 7.43 2.40 -1.36
C PRO A 129 6.18 3.13 -0.82
N GLY A 130 5.84 4.31 -1.36
CA GLY A 130 4.56 4.98 -1.09
C GLY A 130 3.32 4.17 -1.53
N SER A 131 3.46 3.30 -2.54
CA SER A 131 2.39 2.39 -2.96
C SER A 131 1.98 1.40 -1.87
N MET A 132 2.90 0.99 -0.99
CA MET A 132 2.60 0.12 0.16
C MET A 132 1.76 0.84 1.22
N ILE A 133 1.97 2.15 1.40
CA ILE A 133 1.15 2.98 2.28
C ILE A 133 -0.26 3.14 1.68
N ALA A 134 -0.35 3.40 0.37
CA ALA A 134 -1.64 3.47 -0.32
C ALA A 134 -2.40 2.14 -0.22
N LEU A 135 -1.72 1.00 -0.40
CA LEU A 135 -2.27 -0.34 -0.18
C LEU A 135 -2.83 -0.48 1.24
N ALA A 136 -2.07 -0.05 2.26
CA ALA A 136 -2.51 -0.09 3.65
C ALA A 136 -3.80 0.71 3.88
N LEU A 137 -3.89 1.93 3.33
CA LEU A 137 -5.06 2.81 3.46
C LEU A 137 -6.30 2.23 2.77
N ILE A 138 -6.15 1.69 1.56
CA ILE A 138 -7.24 1.05 0.81
C ILE A 138 -7.71 -0.21 1.55
N GLY A 139 -6.78 -1.03 2.04
CA GLY A 139 -7.08 -2.23 2.81
C GLY A 139 -7.80 -1.92 4.11
N TYR A 140 -7.35 -0.90 4.84
CA TYR A 140 -7.99 -0.49 6.08
C TYR A 140 -9.42 0.02 5.81
N SER A 141 -9.60 0.80 4.74
CA SER A 141 -10.92 1.26 4.28
C SER A 141 -11.87 0.10 3.98
N TYR A 142 -11.37 -0.97 3.35
CA TYR A 142 -12.13 -2.20 3.14
C TYR A 142 -12.56 -2.83 4.46
N THR A 143 -11.66 -2.94 5.45
CA THR A 143 -12.01 -3.51 6.77
C THR A 143 -13.11 -2.71 7.47
N LEU A 144 -13.09 -1.38 7.39
CA LEU A 144 -14.12 -0.52 7.97
C LEU A 144 -15.49 -0.76 7.29
N LEU A 145 -15.48 -0.99 5.98
CA LEU A 145 -16.70 -1.16 5.19
C LEU A 145 -17.40 -2.49 5.45
N ILE A 146 -16.64 -3.56 5.69
CA ILE A 146 -17.19 -4.89 5.98
C ILE A 146 -17.51 -5.09 7.47
N ASN A 147 -16.79 -4.43 8.39
CA ASN A 147 -17.05 -4.55 9.83
C ASN A 147 -18.38 -3.88 10.24
N LYS A 148 -18.86 -2.88 9.49
CA LYS A 148 -20.19 -2.28 9.69
C LYS A 148 -21.37 -3.23 9.40
N LYS A 149 -21.12 -4.41 8.81
CA LYS A 149 -22.15 -5.41 8.48
C LYS A 149 -22.24 -6.56 9.48
N SER A 150 -21.30 -6.66 10.43
CA SER A 150 -21.26 -7.70 11.47
C SER A 150 -21.96 -7.18 12.72
#